data_AF-A0A1J8QUD7-F1
#
_entry.id   AF-A0A1J8QUD7-F1
#
_cell.length_a   1.000
_cell.length_b   1.000
_cell.length_c   1.000
_cell.angle_alpha   90.00
_cell.angle_beta   90.00
_cell.angle_gamma   90.00
#
_symmetry.space_group_name_H-M   'P 1'
#
loop_
_entity.id
_entity.type
_entity.pdbx_description
1 polymer ?
#
loop_
_entity_poly.entity_id
_entity_poly.type
_entity_poly.pdbx_seq_one_letter_code
_entity_poly.pdbx_strand_id
1 'polypeptide(L)'
;MGYRRKRIADADASDNPPGKRSKIHQSEAMSPPLTVTIRDQTFEPTPVFDTFWRFAAERHAITEKRLKGAPAPWTDDPTLQRYPFCNTYRVLDRVSQYLIAEVIQKGSQASTELVFRILLFSTFTSINTYETMQDEMSPLTWSTYKRANYERVLRRLYDDRVSIYTGAYQKPAPNLGFAENFMNHLALIEVLMRDLPEKCEEAEYIADVFEWLCTFKSMGDFTAYQLVLNLSYSSVLNFSDYDFVVVGLGSRRGLQRCFKGQIPRAYEVDIIRWMQLTQPDHFSRLNLKFKGLGFNARPMMLCDIEHTLCEIDKYVRKLGTPSRRTFQPSGKLTKICLPKAWRHHARRQLRIKCEEEAETEFIEKFVVESIQLHRDVDGEREFLVYWSGYSDDEASWEPEDMLADDAPNAIREYWKRVHKGTYYLSPFDTY
;
A
#
# COMPACT_ATOMS: atom_id res chain seq x y z
N MET A 1 -25.31 -69.41 -8.84
CA MET A 1 -25.22 -69.02 -7.42
C MET A 1 -23.84 -68.42 -7.17
N GLY A 2 -23.76 -67.10 -7.02
CA GLY A 2 -22.52 -66.40 -6.69
C GLY A 2 -22.39 -66.19 -5.19
N TYR A 3 -21.16 -66.06 -4.70
CA TYR A 3 -20.88 -65.34 -3.47
C TYR A 3 -19.57 -64.55 -3.61
N ARG A 4 -19.73 -63.23 -3.55
CA ARG A 4 -18.71 -62.18 -3.58
C ARG A 4 -18.37 -61.85 -2.13
N ARG A 5 -17.10 -61.87 -1.71
CA ARG A 5 -16.67 -61.28 -0.43
C ARG A 5 -15.59 -60.23 -0.64
N LYS A 6 -15.87 -59.06 -0.04
CA LYS A 6 -15.21 -57.76 -0.13
C LYS A 6 -13.78 -57.77 0.40
N ARG A 7 -12.89 -57.00 -0.24
CA ARG A 7 -11.66 -56.48 0.36
C ARG A 7 -12.02 -55.38 1.35
N ILE A 8 -11.51 -55.48 2.57
CA ILE A 8 -11.48 -54.41 3.56
C ILE A 8 -10.17 -53.65 3.32
N ALA A 9 -10.26 -52.33 3.20
CA ALA A 9 -9.12 -51.44 3.13
C ALA A 9 -8.67 -51.11 4.55
N ASP A 10 -7.41 -51.40 4.87
CA ASP A 10 -6.77 -50.95 6.09
C ASP A 10 -6.58 -49.43 6.04
N ALA A 11 -7.04 -48.77 7.09
CA ALA A 11 -6.91 -47.34 7.30
C ALA A 11 -5.53 -47.03 7.88
N ASP A 12 -4.69 -46.37 7.11
CA ASP A 12 -3.45 -45.73 7.57
C ASP A 12 -3.80 -44.56 8.50
N ALA A 13 -3.67 -44.78 9.80
CA ALA A 13 -3.64 -43.71 10.80
C ALA A 13 -2.25 -43.05 10.78
N SER A 14 -2.08 -42.05 9.92
CA SER A 14 -0.91 -41.16 9.98
C SER A 14 -1.04 -40.20 11.17
N ASP A 15 -0.35 -40.53 12.26
CA ASP A 15 -0.26 -39.74 13.48
C ASP A 15 0.73 -38.58 13.27
N ASN A 16 0.26 -37.52 12.58
CA ASN A 16 0.98 -36.25 12.51
C ASN A 16 0.61 -35.40 13.74
N PRO A 17 1.58 -34.90 14.53
CA PRO A 17 1.27 -34.08 15.69
C PRO A 17 0.50 -32.82 15.27
N PRO A 18 -0.51 -32.37 16.03
CA PRO A 18 -1.28 -31.19 15.69
C PRO A 18 -0.32 -29.99 15.60
N GLY A 19 -0.25 -29.38 14.41
CA GLY A 19 0.56 -28.19 14.19
C GLY A 19 0.22 -27.13 15.23
N LYS A 20 1.24 -26.52 15.86
CA LYS A 20 1.08 -25.47 16.87
C LYS A 20 0.11 -24.41 16.35
N ARG A 21 -1.06 -24.26 16.99
CA ARG A 21 -2.08 -23.26 16.62
C ARG A 21 -1.62 -21.87 17.07
N SER A 22 -1.96 -20.84 16.29
CA SER A 22 -1.74 -19.45 16.69
C SER A 22 -2.52 -19.14 17.97
N LYS A 23 -1.88 -18.46 18.93
CA LYS A 23 -2.55 -17.93 20.13
C LYS A 23 -3.21 -16.55 19.89
N ILE A 24 -2.88 -15.89 18.77
CA ILE A 24 -3.35 -14.55 18.40
C ILE A 24 -4.72 -14.65 17.74
N HIS A 25 -4.93 -15.62 16.86
CA HIS A 25 -6.22 -15.84 16.20
C HIS A 25 -7.04 -16.90 16.94
N GLN A 26 -8.12 -16.48 17.60
CA GLN A 26 -9.09 -17.36 18.26
C GLN A 26 -10.38 -17.39 17.44
N SER A 27 -10.95 -18.59 17.20
CA SER A 27 -12.16 -18.75 16.37
C SER A 27 -13.46 -18.39 17.09
N GLU A 28 -13.43 -18.30 18.42
CA GLU A 28 -14.58 -17.91 19.25
C GLU A 28 -14.38 -16.46 19.72
N ALA A 29 -15.39 -15.62 19.48
CA ALA A 29 -15.39 -14.25 19.99
C ALA A 29 -15.51 -14.27 21.52
N MET A 30 -14.56 -13.67 22.23
CA MET A 30 -14.70 -13.44 23.66
C MET A 30 -15.77 -12.35 23.89
N SER A 31 -16.66 -12.56 24.87
CA SER A 31 -17.84 -11.73 25.18
C SER A 31 -17.58 -10.22 25.37
N PRO A 32 -18.59 -9.35 25.15
CA PRO A 32 -19.66 -9.39 24.14
C PRO A 32 -19.19 -8.81 22.79
N PRO A 33 -19.93 -9.03 21.67
CA PRO A 33 -19.62 -8.35 20.42
C PRO A 33 -19.72 -6.82 20.61
N LEU A 34 -18.64 -6.12 20.29
CA LEU A 34 -18.59 -4.66 20.32
C LEU A 34 -19.23 -4.10 19.05
N THR A 35 -20.53 -3.86 19.06
CA THR A 35 -21.16 -3.15 17.93
C THR A 35 -20.73 -1.69 17.94
N VAL A 36 -20.38 -1.16 16.78
CA VAL A 36 -20.11 0.28 16.60
C VAL A 36 -21.13 0.86 15.63
N THR A 37 -21.71 2.00 15.98
CA THR A 37 -22.59 2.76 15.09
C THR A 37 -21.85 3.99 14.56
N ILE A 38 -21.76 4.11 13.24
CA ILE A 38 -21.11 5.21 12.53
C ILE A 38 -22.07 5.69 11.46
N ARG A 39 -22.38 7.00 11.42
CA ARG A 39 -23.35 7.62 10.49
C ARG A 39 -24.62 6.76 10.33
N ASP A 40 -25.19 6.31 11.45
CA ASP A 40 -26.39 5.48 11.57
C ASP A 40 -26.29 4.01 11.09
N GLN A 41 -25.15 3.58 10.55
CA GLN A 41 -24.89 2.17 10.24
C GLN A 41 -24.20 1.48 11.41
N THR A 42 -24.73 0.31 11.80
CA THR A 42 -24.12 -0.53 12.85
C THR A 42 -23.24 -1.60 12.23
N PHE A 43 -21.99 -1.69 12.68
CA PHE A 43 -21.01 -2.68 12.26
C PHE A 43 -20.74 -3.66 13.39
N GLU A 44 -20.92 -4.95 13.12
CA GLU A 44 -20.65 -6.03 14.07
C GLU A 44 -19.26 -6.64 13.81
N PRO A 45 -18.37 -6.71 14.82
CA PRO A 45 -17.04 -7.26 14.65
C PRO A 45 -17.06 -8.79 14.48
N THR A 46 -16.09 -9.30 13.72
CA THR A 46 -15.74 -10.72 13.65
C THR A 46 -14.56 -11.02 14.58
N PRO A 47 -14.18 -12.30 14.80
CA PRO A 47 -12.96 -12.63 15.54
C PRO A 47 -11.66 -12.04 14.96
N VAL A 48 -11.67 -11.64 13.67
CA VAL A 48 -10.51 -10.98 13.06
C VAL A 48 -10.28 -9.58 13.63
N PHE A 49 -11.34 -8.90 14.12
CA PHE A 49 -11.19 -7.61 14.80
C PHE A 49 -10.35 -7.73 16.07
N ASP A 50 -10.56 -8.75 16.89
CA ASP A 50 -9.72 -9.00 18.06
C ASP A 50 -8.31 -9.47 17.66
N THR A 51 -8.22 -10.23 16.55
CA THR A 51 -6.93 -10.61 15.96
C THR A 51 -6.11 -9.39 15.54
N PHE A 52 -6.74 -8.32 15.02
CA PHE A 52 -6.07 -7.05 14.71
C PHE A 52 -5.33 -6.48 15.91
N TRP A 53 -6.00 -6.34 17.05
CA TRP A 53 -5.40 -5.78 18.27
C TRP A 53 -4.31 -6.68 18.84
N ARG A 54 -4.53 -7.99 18.84
CA ARG A 54 -3.53 -8.97 19.29
C ARG A 54 -2.29 -8.96 18.39
N PHE A 55 -2.46 -8.88 17.07
CA PHE A 55 -1.37 -8.75 16.11
C PHE A 55 -0.61 -7.45 16.32
N ALA A 56 -1.31 -6.31 16.44
CA ALA A 56 -0.69 -5.01 16.67
C ALA A 56 0.20 -5.02 17.92
N ALA A 57 -0.31 -5.60 19.02
CA ALA A 57 0.43 -5.72 20.27
C ALA A 57 1.62 -6.68 20.17
N GLU A 58 1.42 -7.89 19.65
CA GLU A 58 2.49 -8.89 19.54
C GLU A 58 3.58 -8.41 18.58
N ARG A 59 3.20 -7.82 17.44
CA ARG A 59 4.15 -7.35 16.45
C ARG A 59 4.98 -6.19 17.00
N HIS A 60 4.39 -5.27 17.74
CA HIS A 60 5.16 -4.22 18.42
C HIS A 60 6.10 -4.79 19.49
N ALA A 61 5.63 -5.76 20.29
CA ALA A 61 6.44 -6.43 21.30
C ALA A 61 7.66 -7.17 20.71
N ILE A 62 7.53 -7.80 19.55
CA ILE A 62 8.66 -8.39 18.81
C ILE A 62 9.72 -7.33 18.52
N THR A 63 9.32 -6.15 18.06
CA THR A 63 10.25 -5.07 17.74
C THR A 63 10.93 -4.54 18.99
N GLU A 64 10.21 -4.36 20.09
CA GLU A 64 10.81 -3.97 21.38
C GLU A 64 11.82 -5.01 21.91
N LYS A 65 11.50 -6.31 21.84
CA LYS A 65 12.42 -7.39 22.23
C LYS A 65 13.70 -7.37 21.41
N ARG A 66 13.58 -7.18 20.08
CA ARG A 66 14.73 -7.06 19.18
C ARG A 66 15.60 -5.84 19.49
N LEU A 67 14.99 -4.68 19.75
CA LEU A 67 15.73 -3.45 20.10
C LEU A 67 16.49 -3.59 21.43
N LYS A 68 15.95 -4.37 22.37
CA LYS A 68 16.60 -4.70 23.65
C LYS A 68 17.68 -5.79 23.51
N GLY A 69 17.90 -6.33 22.31
CA GLY A 69 18.88 -7.38 22.07
C GLY A 69 18.47 -8.75 22.63
N ALA A 70 17.19 -8.98 22.90
CA ALA A 70 16.71 -10.29 23.34
C ALA A 70 16.96 -11.35 22.26
N PRO A 71 17.32 -12.60 22.64
CA PRO A 71 17.51 -13.68 21.69
C PRO A 71 16.17 -14.11 21.04
N ALA A 72 16.26 -14.72 19.86
CA ALA A 72 15.12 -15.35 19.20
C ALA A 72 14.74 -16.67 19.92
N PRO A 73 13.47 -17.14 19.80
CA PRO A 73 12.34 -16.51 19.12
C PRO A 73 11.72 -15.36 19.93
N TRP A 74 11.30 -14.28 19.25
CA TRP A 74 10.68 -13.12 19.92
C TRP A 74 9.18 -13.23 20.13
N THR A 75 8.55 -14.26 19.60
CA THR A 75 7.11 -14.54 19.71
C THR A 75 6.90 -16.06 19.70
N ASP A 76 5.82 -16.53 20.32
CA ASP A 76 5.37 -17.92 20.21
C ASP A 76 4.50 -18.15 18.96
N ASP A 77 4.10 -17.10 18.25
CA ASP A 77 3.22 -17.23 17.08
C ASP A 77 3.98 -17.79 15.87
N PRO A 78 3.62 -18.99 15.37
CA PRO A 78 4.37 -19.64 14.30
C PRO A 78 4.24 -18.93 12.95
N THR A 79 3.14 -18.20 12.73
CA THR A 79 2.93 -17.44 11.49
C THR A 79 3.85 -16.23 11.47
N LEU A 80 3.93 -15.48 12.57
CA LEU A 80 4.85 -14.33 12.72
C LEU A 80 6.33 -14.74 12.71
N GLN A 81 6.67 -15.95 13.13
CA GLN A 81 8.04 -16.48 12.99
C GLN A 81 8.39 -16.83 11.53
N ARG A 82 7.40 -17.27 10.74
CA ARG A 82 7.65 -17.90 9.44
C ARG A 82 7.58 -16.93 8.26
N TYR A 83 6.73 -15.92 8.32
CA TYR A 83 6.48 -14.99 7.23
C TYR A 83 6.95 -13.58 7.57
N PRO A 84 7.41 -12.79 6.57
CA PRO A 84 7.76 -11.40 6.80
C PRO A 84 6.48 -10.59 7.06
N PHE A 85 6.44 -9.83 8.15
CA PHE A 85 5.39 -8.85 8.43
C PHE A 85 6.03 -7.49 8.72
N CYS A 86 5.35 -6.44 8.27
CA CYS A 86 5.73 -5.07 8.62
C CYS A 86 5.54 -4.82 10.13
N ASN A 87 6.05 -3.71 10.63
CA ASN A 87 5.85 -3.32 12.02
C ASN A 87 4.46 -2.70 12.22
N THR A 88 3.94 -2.75 13.44
CA THR A 88 2.69 -2.06 13.81
C THR A 88 2.76 -0.57 13.50
N TYR A 89 3.91 0.05 13.78
CA TYR A 89 4.19 1.43 13.39
C TYR A 89 4.96 1.45 12.07
N ARG A 90 4.39 2.01 11.00
CA ARG A 90 5.03 2.09 9.67
C ARG A 90 6.40 2.77 9.73
N VAL A 91 6.53 3.75 10.63
CA VAL A 91 7.78 4.49 10.83
C VAL A 91 8.94 3.57 11.23
N LEU A 92 8.68 2.43 11.87
CA LEU A 92 9.70 1.48 12.34
C LEU A 92 10.14 0.49 11.26
N ASP A 93 9.50 0.48 10.09
CA ASP A 93 9.94 -0.37 8.98
C ASP A 93 11.32 0.04 8.50
N ARG A 94 12.10 -0.96 8.05
CA ARG A 94 13.50 -0.77 7.64
C ARG A 94 13.65 0.35 6.61
N VAL A 95 12.75 0.37 5.61
CA VAL A 95 12.76 1.37 4.54
C VAL A 95 12.41 2.76 5.08
N SER A 96 11.39 2.88 5.94
CA SER A 96 11.02 4.14 6.60
C SER A 96 12.15 4.66 7.49
N GLN A 97 12.80 3.79 8.26
CA GLN A 97 13.92 4.15 9.11
C GLN A 97 15.12 4.67 8.30
N TYR A 98 15.42 4.04 7.16
CA TYR A 98 16.46 4.51 6.25
C TYR A 98 16.09 5.87 5.64
N LEU A 99 14.87 6.02 5.10
CA LEU A 99 14.36 7.30 4.58
C LEU A 99 14.53 8.43 5.62
N ILE A 100 14.14 8.19 6.87
CA ILE A 100 14.20 9.22 7.91
C ILE A 100 15.65 9.54 8.29
N ALA A 101 16.47 8.54 8.57
CA ALA A 101 17.81 8.75 9.10
C ALA A 101 18.82 9.22 8.04
N GLU A 102 18.73 8.67 6.83
CA GLU A 102 19.77 8.82 5.80
C GLU A 102 19.36 9.79 4.68
N VAL A 103 18.08 9.82 4.30
CA VAL A 103 17.60 10.66 3.18
C VAL A 103 17.10 12.02 3.67
N ILE A 104 16.28 12.04 4.73
CA ILE A 104 15.64 13.26 5.26
C ILE A 104 16.59 14.04 6.16
N GLN A 105 17.16 13.38 7.17
CA GLN A 105 17.93 14.08 8.23
C GLN A 105 19.34 14.51 7.83
N LYS A 106 19.83 14.06 6.67
CA LYS A 106 21.14 14.44 6.12
C LYS A 106 20.96 15.34 4.90
N GLY A 107 22.01 16.10 4.59
CA GLY A 107 22.01 17.05 3.46
C GLY A 107 21.17 18.31 3.70
N SER A 108 20.98 19.08 2.63
CA SER A 108 20.24 20.35 2.67
C SER A 108 18.81 20.17 3.17
N GLN A 109 18.39 21.02 4.10
CA GLN A 109 17.01 21.04 4.64
C GLN A 109 16.12 22.05 3.92
N ALA A 110 16.59 22.64 2.81
CA ALA A 110 15.73 23.44 1.94
C ALA A 110 14.61 22.57 1.36
N SER A 111 13.39 23.12 1.25
CA SER A 111 12.18 22.40 0.86
C SER A 111 12.34 21.64 -0.47
N THR A 112 12.78 22.33 -1.53
CA THR A 112 13.05 21.74 -2.85
C THR A 112 14.04 20.57 -2.79
N GLU A 113 15.10 20.70 -1.99
CA GLU A 113 16.13 19.66 -1.86
C GLU A 113 15.63 18.45 -1.06
N LEU A 114 14.78 18.67 -0.06
CA LEU A 114 14.12 17.60 0.69
C LEU A 114 13.13 16.84 -0.20
N VAL A 115 12.25 17.57 -0.91
CA VAL A 115 11.29 16.99 -1.84
C VAL A 115 12.01 16.14 -2.88
N PHE A 116 13.08 16.66 -3.49
CA PHE A 116 13.88 15.91 -4.46
C PHE A 116 14.43 14.59 -3.89
N ARG A 117 15.11 14.63 -2.74
CA ARG A 117 15.71 13.41 -2.16
C ARG A 117 14.64 12.40 -1.74
N ILE A 118 13.53 12.86 -1.16
CA ILE A 118 12.42 12.00 -0.75
C ILE A 118 11.76 11.37 -1.98
N LEU A 119 11.50 12.16 -3.02
CA LEU A 119 10.90 11.70 -4.26
C LEU A 119 11.81 10.67 -4.95
N LEU A 120 13.10 10.99 -5.12
CA LEU A 120 14.09 10.08 -5.69
C LEU A 120 14.13 8.73 -4.95
N PHE A 121 14.21 8.76 -3.62
CA PHE A 121 14.19 7.54 -2.81
C PHE A 121 12.86 6.79 -2.94
N SER A 122 11.73 7.50 -2.89
CA SER A 122 10.39 6.91 -2.91
C SER A 122 10.06 6.27 -4.26
N THR A 123 10.57 6.81 -5.36
CA THR A 123 10.40 6.25 -6.71
C THR A 123 10.98 4.84 -6.81
N PHE A 124 12.20 4.62 -6.33
CA PHE A 124 12.86 3.31 -6.39
C PHE A 124 12.57 2.42 -5.17
N THR A 125 12.30 3.04 -4.02
CA THR A 125 12.06 2.39 -2.71
C THR A 125 13.14 1.34 -2.36
N SER A 126 14.37 1.56 -2.83
CA SER A 126 15.48 0.62 -2.70
C SER A 126 16.66 1.32 -2.02
N ILE A 127 17.02 0.82 -0.83
CA ILE A 127 18.18 1.30 -0.07
C ILE A 127 19.44 1.14 -0.91
N ASN A 128 19.65 -0.04 -1.50
CA ASN A 128 20.83 -0.34 -2.32
C ASN A 128 20.98 0.63 -3.50
N THR A 129 19.88 0.92 -4.20
CA THR A 129 19.87 1.85 -5.33
C THR A 129 20.22 3.27 -4.87
N TYR A 130 19.66 3.72 -3.75
CA TYR A 130 19.96 5.04 -3.19
C TYR A 130 21.41 5.16 -2.72
N GLU A 131 21.92 4.16 -2.00
CA GLU A 131 23.33 4.10 -1.55
C GLU A 131 24.28 4.12 -2.74
N THR A 132 24.01 3.33 -3.79
CA THR A 132 24.83 3.33 -5.01
C THR A 132 24.87 4.71 -5.67
N MET A 133 23.72 5.38 -5.78
CA MET A 133 23.68 6.75 -6.33
C MET A 133 24.45 7.74 -5.44
N GLN A 134 24.34 7.60 -4.11
CA GLN A 134 25.02 8.45 -3.16
C GLN A 134 26.54 8.27 -3.23
N ASP A 135 27.04 7.03 -3.26
CA ASP A 135 28.47 6.74 -3.33
C ASP A 135 29.14 7.31 -4.59
N GLU A 136 28.40 7.40 -5.70
CA GLU A 136 28.93 7.88 -6.98
C GLU A 136 28.70 9.37 -7.26
N MET A 137 27.67 9.97 -6.66
CA MET A 137 27.19 11.31 -7.05
C MET A 137 26.90 12.22 -5.85
N SER A 138 27.33 11.86 -4.64
CA SER A 138 27.11 12.71 -3.45
C SER A 138 27.70 14.12 -3.62
N PRO A 139 26.96 15.18 -3.23
CA PRO A 139 25.61 15.15 -2.66
C PRO A 139 24.51 15.02 -3.73
N LEU A 140 23.45 14.28 -3.41
CA LEU A 140 22.25 14.18 -4.24
C LEU A 140 21.38 15.44 -4.05
N THR A 141 21.56 16.44 -4.91
CA THR A 141 20.83 17.71 -4.88
C THR A 141 20.10 18.00 -6.18
N TRP A 142 18.95 18.68 -6.09
CA TRP A 142 18.19 19.12 -7.26
C TRP A 142 18.96 20.16 -8.06
N SER A 143 19.63 21.10 -7.39
CA SER A 143 20.39 22.18 -8.04
C SER A 143 21.51 21.69 -8.97
N THR A 144 22.01 20.47 -8.77
CA THR A 144 23.06 19.84 -9.59
C THR A 144 22.56 18.63 -10.37
N TYR A 145 21.25 18.35 -10.31
CA TYR A 145 20.65 17.21 -10.96
C TYR A 145 20.86 17.25 -12.48
N LYS A 146 21.38 16.14 -13.02
CA LYS A 146 21.51 15.91 -14.46
C LYS A 146 21.07 14.49 -14.75
N ARG A 147 19.96 14.30 -15.46
CA ARG A 147 19.40 12.97 -15.79
C ARG A 147 20.46 11.97 -16.25
N ALA A 148 21.37 12.39 -17.14
CA ALA A 148 22.43 11.55 -17.69
C ALA A 148 23.33 10.90 -16.61
N ASN A 149 23.58 11.58 -15.49
CA ASN A 149 24.38 11.02 -14.41
C ASN A 149 23.63 9.89 -13.69
N TYR A 150 22.33 10.08 -13.43
CA TYR A 150 21.47 9.09 -12.79
C TYR A 150 21.20 7.89 -13.72
N GLU A 151 20.95 8.17 -15.01
CA GLU A 151 20.84 7.14 -16.04
C GLU A 151 22.08 6.25 -16.06
N ARG A 152 23.29 6.81 -16.05
CA ARG A 152 24.53 6.03 -16.07
C ARG A 152 24.60 5.02 -14.92
N VAL A 153 24.24 5.44 -13.71
CA VAL A 153 24.25 4.57 -12.53
C VAL A 153 23.15 3.50 -12.62
N LEU A 154 21.92 3.90 -12.96
CA LEU A 154 20.78 2.99 -13.03
C LEU A 154 20.90 1.99 -14.18
N ARG A 155 21.43 2.43 -15.33
CA ARG A 155 21.68 1.58 -16.50
C ARG A 155 22.75 0.52 -16.19
N ARG A 156 23.83 0.89 -15.47
CA ARG A 156 24.81 -0.10 -15.00
C ARG A 156 24.16 -1.14 -14.09
N LEU A 157 23.36 -0.71 -13.09
CA LEU A 157 22.63 -1.65 -12.22
C LEU A 157 21.69 -2.56 -13.02
N TYR A 158 21.01 -2.01 -14.02
CA TYR A 158 20.12 -2.74 -14.91
C TYR A 158 20.87 -3.81 -15.72
N ASP A 159 21.97 -3.43 -16.38
CA ASP A 159 22.78 -4.31 -17.23
C ASP A 159 23.45 -5.43 -16.41
N ASP A 160 23.87 -5.12 -15.18
CA ASP A 160 24.43 -6.07 -14.21
C ASP A 160 23.36 -6.96 -13.54
N ARG A 161 22.07 -6.79 -13.89
CA ARG A 161 20.92 -7.48 -13.31
C ARG A 161 20.78 -7.29 -11.80
N VAL A 162 21.28 -6.18 -11.28
CA VAL A 162 21.07 -5.76 -9.90
C VAL A 162 19.70 -5.10 -9.80
N SER A 163 18.89 -5.52 -8.82
CA SER A 163 17.53 -5.01 -8.69
C SER A 163 17.53 -3.52 -8.31
N ILE A 164 17.00 -2.69 -9.20
CA ILE A 164 16.86 -1.24 -9.00
C ILE A 164 15.72 -0.92 -8.02
N TYR A 165 14.69 -1.76 -7.99
CA TYR A 165 13.51 -1.59 -7.17
C TYR A 165 13.47 -2.62 -6.05
N THR A 166 12.76 -2.33 -4.98
CA THR A 166 12.37 -3.37 -4.03
C THR A 166 11.29 -4.29 -4.63
N GLY A 167 11.22 -5.54 -4.17
CA GLY A 167 10.18 -6.49 -4.57
C GLY A 167 8.80 -6.21 -3.96
N ALA A 168 8.70 -5.31 -2.99
CA ALA A 168 7.45 -4.84 -2.39
C ALA A 168 7.16 -3.39 -2.81
N TYR A 169 5.92 -2.90 -2.70
CA TYR A 169 5.58 -1.52 -3.10
C TYR A 169 5.93 -1.19 -4.58
N GLN A 170 5.67 -2.15 -5.48
CA GLN A 170 5.91 -1.98 -6.91
C GLN A 170 5.09 -0.81 -7.44
N LYS A 171 5.77 0.09 -8.17
CA LYS A 171 5.17 1.28 -8.79
C LYS A 171 5.24 1.08 -10.31
N PRO A 172 4.11 1.10 -11.02
CA PRO A 172 4.14 1.08 -12.48
C PRO A 172 4.86 2.34 -12.96
N ALA A 173 5.73 2.23 -13.95
CA ALA A 173 6.31 3.41 -14.57
C ALA A 173 5.30 4.01 -15.56
N PRO A 174 5.20 5.36 -15.66
CA PRO A 174 4.41 5.95 -16.74
C PRO A 174 5.09 5.69 -18.08
N ASN A 175 4.34 5.69 -19.18
CA ASN A 175 4.96 5.70 -20.51
C ASN A 175 5.22 7.15 -20.93
N LEU A 176 6.46 7.60 -20.79
CA LEU A 176 6.91 8.95 -21.15
C LEU A 176 7.92 8.93 -22.30
N GLY A 177 7.89 7.87 -23.12
CA GLY A 177 8.70 7.75 -24.33
C GLY A 177 10.06 7.07 -24.16
N PHE A 178 10.39 6.56 -22.97
CA PHE A 178 11.59 5.74 -22.77
C PHE A 178 11.28 4.25 -22.81
N ALA A 179 12.24 3.45 -23.28
CA ALA A 179 12.13 1.99 -23.30
C ALA A 179 12.18 1.40 -21.89
N GLU A 180 13.06 1.93 -21.03
CA GLU A 180 13.28 1.41 -19.69
C GLU A 180 12.43 2.13 -18.62
N ASN A 181 11.83 1.36 -17.72
CA ASN A 181 11.00 1.89 -16.62
C ASN A 181 11.75 2.90 -15.73
N PHE A 182 13.03 2.68 -15.46
CA PHE A 182 13.81 3.61 -14.63
C PHE A 182 14.02 4.97 -15.31
N MET A 183 14.09 5.01 -16.65
CA MET A 183 14.17 6.26 -17.39
C MET A 183 12.85 7.01 -17.39
N ASN A 184 11.73 6.30 -17.58
CA ASN A 184 10.41 6.89 -17.42
C ASN A 184 10.17 7.44 -16.01
N HIS A 185 10.67 6.76 -14.98
CA HIS A 185 10.62 7.24 -13.61
C HIS A 185 11.48 8.49 -13.37
N LEU A 186 12.70 8.57 -13.92
CA LEU A 186 13.50 9.81 -13.86
C LEU A 186 12.77 10.98 -14.54
N ALA A 187 12.11 10.72 -15.68
CA ALA A 187 11.29 11.74 -16.34
C ALA A 187 10.10 12.19 -15.48
N LEU A 188 9.42 11.26 -14.80
CA LEU A 188 8.35 11.59 -13.86
C LEU A 188 8.86 12.43 -12.68
N ILE A 189 10.03 12.11 -12.12
CA ILE A 189 10.65 12.89 -11.05
C ILE A 189 10.83 14.34 -11.50
N GLU A 190 11.33 14.57 -12.71
CA GLU A 190 11.54 15.93 -13.24
C GLU A 190 10.24 16.68 -13.48
N VAL A 191 9.17 15.99 -13.89
CA VAL A 191 7.83 16.58 -14.02
C VAL A 191 7.32 17.00 -12.65
N LEU A 192 7.36 16.11 -11.66
CA LEU A 192 6.88 16.38 -10.31
C LEU A 192 7.69 17.49 -9.63
N MET A 193 9.00 17.54 -9.84
CA MET A 193 9.87 18.56 -9.23
C MET A 193 9.60 19.99 -9.71
N ARG A 194 8.81 20.19 -10.77
CA ARG A 194 8.42 21.53 -11.22
C ARG A 194 7.54 22.23 -10.19
N ASP A 195 6.54 21.52 -9.69
CA ASP A 195 5.48 22.14 -8.87
C ASP A 195 5.35 21.49 -7.48
N LEU A 196 5.78 20.24 -7.27
CA LEU A 196 5.59 19.53 -6.00
C LEU A 196 6.16 20.29 -4.78
N PRO A 197 7.34 20.94 -4.84
CA PRO A 197 7.82 21.74 -3.71
C PRO A 197 6.85 22.86 -3.31
N GLU A 198 6.38 23.64 -4.28
CA GLU A 198 5.41 24.72 -4.07
C GLU A 198 4.06 24.17 -3.60
N LYS A 199 3.58 23.09 -4.24
CA LYS A 199 2.35 22.39 -3.81
C LYS A 199 2.40 21.90 -2.37
N CYS A 200 3.56 21.46 -1.87
CA CYS A 200 3.70 21.08 -0.47
C CYS A 200 3.66 22.29 0.48
N GLU A 201 4.20 23.44 0.05
CA GLU A 201 4.25 24.67 0.84
C GLU A 201 2.90 25.37 0.93
N GLU A 202 2.13 25.36 -0.15
CA GLU A 202 0.82 26.02 -0.27
C GLU A 202 -0.35 25.19 0.25
N ALA A 203 -0.16 23.88 0.45
CA ALA A 203 -1.24 22.97 0.83
C ALA A 203 -1.95 23.41 2.13
N GLU A 204 -3.26 23.57 2.05
CA GLU A 204 -4.11 23.80 3.22
C GLU A 204 -4.45 22.47 3.90
N TYR A 205 -4.60 21.43 3.10
CA TYR A 205 -4.83 20.06 3.50
C TYR A 205 -3.78 19.13 2.89
N ILE A 206 -3.38 18.10 3.64
CA ILE A 206 -2.54 17.02 3.08
C ILE A 206 -3.25 16.27 1.93
N ALA A 207 -4.58 16.35 1.87
CA ALA A 207 -5.41 15.84 0.77
C ALA A 207 -5.10 16.57 -0.56
N ASP A 208 -4.85 17.88 -0.54
CA ASP A 208 -4.55 18.68 -1.75
C ASP A 208 -3.33 18.13 -2.49
N VAL A 209 -2.28 17.79 -1.73
CA VAL A 209 -1.05 17.20 -2.28
C VAL A 209 -1.33 15.80 -2.82
N PHE A 210 -2.14 15.01 -2.13
CA PHE A 210 -2.51 13.67 -2.57
C PHE A 210 -3.30 13.71 -3.88
N GLU A 211 -4.36 14.52 -3.95
CA GLU A 211 -5.23 14.70 -5.11
C GLU A 211 -4.43 15.22 -6.30
N TRP A 212 -3.58 16.22 -6.09
CA TRP A 212 -2.67 16.71 -7.13
C TRP A 212 -1.74 15.62 -7.67
N LEU A 213 -1.15 14.80 -6.79
CA LEU A 213 -0.31 13.67 -7.22
C LEU A 213 -1.11 12.65 -8.04
N CYS A 214 -2.37 12.37 -7.67
CA CYS A 214 -3.23 11.44 -8.39
C CYS A 214 -3.57 11.89 -9.83
N THR A 215 -3.38 13.16 -10.18
CA THR A 215 -3.55 13.64 -11.56
C THR A 215 -2.48 13.12 -12.53
N PHE A 216 -1.35 12.62 -12.01
CA PHE A 216 -0.26 12.10 -12.84
C PHE A 216 -0.45 10.62 -13.16
N LYS A 217 -0.26 10.26 -14.44
CA LYS A 217 -0.21 8.85 -14.86
C LYS A 217 0.78 8.09 -13.97
N SER A 218 0.39 6.89 -13.53
CA SER A 218 1.12 6.00 -12.61
C SER A 218 1.13 6.37 -11.11
N MET A 219 0.55 7.51 -10.75
CA MET A 219 0.43 7.97 -9.36
C MET A 219 -0.95 7.67 -8.77
N GLY A 220 -1.47 6.45 -8.93
CA GLY A 220 -2.74 6.06 -8.29
C GLY A 220 -2.66 6.07 -6.75
N ASP A 221 -3.81 5.90 -6.10
CA ASP A 221 -4.02 5.99 -4.64
C ASP A 221 -2.86 5.47 -3.79
N PHE A 222 -2.44 4.24 -4.07
CA PHE A 222 -1.36 3.62 -3.30
C PHE A 222 -0.03 4.37 -3.46
N THR A 223 0.38 4.66 -4.69
CA THR A 223 1.66 5.31 -4.97
C THR A 223 1.69 6.75 -4.42
N ALA A 224 0.62 7.52 -4.67
CA ALA A 224 0.48 8.87 -4.16
C ALA A 224 0.47 8.91 -2.63
N TYR A 225 -0.33 8.04 -1.99
CA TYR A 225 -0.39 7.99 -0.52
C TYR A 225 0.95 7.61 0.11
N GLN A 226 1.68 6.63 -0.46
CA GLN A 226 3.01 6.29 0.04
C GLN A 226 4.01 7.46 -0.07
N LEU A 227 3.95 8.25 -1.14
CA LEU A 227 4.80 9.44 -1.31
C LEU A 227 4.42 10.53 -0.30
N VAL A 228 3.12 10.82 -0.13
CA VAL A 228 2.61 11.79 0.86
C VAL A 228 3.05 11.42 2.28
N LEU A 229 2.93 10.15 2.67
CA LEU A 229 3.40 9.69 3.98
C LEU A 229 4.94 9.80 4.14
N ASN A 230 5.70 9.66 3.06
CA ASN A 230 7.16 9.82 3.09
C ASN A 230 7.55 11.30 3.22
N LEU A 231 6.86 12.19 2.51
CA LEU A 231 7.02 13.64 2.61
C LEU A 231 6.68 14.13 4.03
N SER A 232 5.61 13.60 4.64
CA SER A 232 5.16 13.96 5.99
C SER A 232 6.12 13.54 7.12
N TYR A 233 7.17 12.75 6.83
CA TYR A 233 8.27 12.52 7.77
C TYR A 233 9.31 13.66 7.80
N SER A 234 9.18 14.65 6.90
CA SER A 234 10.06 15.81 6.83
C SER A 234 9.30 17.11 7.14
N SER A 235 10.01 18.23 7.18
CA SER A 235 9.42 19.55 7.41
C SER A 235 8.60 20.08 6.24
N VAL A 236 8.57 19.40 5.09
CA VAL A 236 7.84 19.85 3.90
C VAL A 236 6.33 19.71 4.05
N LEU A 237 5.85 18.77 4.88
CA LEU A 237 4.42 18.57 5.18
C LEU A 237 4.22 18.45 6.70
N ASN A 238 3.71 19.51 7.34
CA ASN A 238 3.52 19.59 8.79
C ASN A 238 2.05 19.42 9.22
N PHE A 239 1.43 18.35 8.75
CA PHE A 239 0.06 17.94 9.10
C PHE A 239 0.01 16.93 10.25
N SER A 240 -1.11 16.88 10.96
CA SER A 240 -1.33 15.83 11.95
C SER A 240 -1.39 14.47 11.27
N ASP A 241 -0.86 13.43 11.92
CA ASP A 241 -0.98 12.05 11.42
C ASP A 241 -2.43 11.50 11.56
N TYR A 242 -3.35 12.34 12.07
CA TYR A 242 -4.79 12.10 12.10
C TYR A 242 -5.55 12.77 10.95
N ASP A 243 -4.91 13.65 10.17
CA ASP A 243 -5.61 14.46 9.16
C ASP A 243 -6.10 13.61 7.99
N PHE A 244 -5.33 12.60 7.56
CA PHE A 244 -5.58 11.93 6.30
C PHE A 244 -5.11 10.48 6.25
N VAL A 245 -5.92 9.66 5.59
CA VAL A 245 -5.65 8.24 5.34
C VAL A 245 -6.32 7.81 4.05
N VAL A 246 -5.60 7.03 3.24
CA VAL A 246 -6.14 6.39 2.04
C VAL A 246 -6.14 4.90 2.28
N VAL A 247 -7.33 4.30 2.19
CA VAL A 247 -7.48 2.87 2.45
C VAL A 247 -7.09 2.09 1.20
N GLY A 248 -5.89 1.50 1.21
CA GLY A 248 -5.42 0.65 0.10
C GLY A 248 -6.15 -0.69 0.02
N LEU A 249 -6.01 -1.41 -1.10
CA LEU A 249 -6.67 -2.70 -1.34
C LEU A 249 -6.43 -3.75 -0.24
N GLY A 250 -5.20 -3.84 0.25
CA GLY A 250 -4.86 -4.77 1.34
C GLY A 250 -5.56 -4.41 2.65
N SER A 251 -5.56 -3.13 2.98
CA SER A 251 -6.16 -2.57 4.19
C SER A 251 -7.69 -2.67 4.14
N ARG A 252 -8.29 -2.42 2.99
CA ARG A 252 -9.72 -2.63 2.72
C ARG A 252 -10.13 -4.09 2.93
N ARG A 253 -9.39 -5.05 2.37
CA ARG A 253 -9.63 -6.47 2.65
C ARG A 253 -9.45 -6.81 4.13
N GLY A 254 -8.46 -6.23 4.80
CA GLY A 254 -8.24 -6.41 6.24
C GLY A 254 -9.42 -5.89 7.06
N LEU A 255 -9.92 -4.70 6.73
CA LEU A 255 -11.06 -4.05 7.37
C LEU A 255 -12.35 -4.86 7.15
N GLN A 256 -12.57 -5.30 5.91
CA GLN A 256 -13.71 -6.14 5.54
C GLN A 256 -13.71 -7.49 6.26
N ARG A 257 -12.55 -8.02 6.65
CA ARG A 257 -12.48 -9.21 7.51
C ARG A 257 -12.85 -8.91 8.95
N CYS A 258 -12.63 -7.69 9.43
CA CYS A 258 -12.86 -7.32 10.82
C CYS A 258 -14.34 -7.17 11.17
N PHE A 259 -15.22 -6.92 10.19
CA PHE A 259 -16.65 -6.75 10.44
C PHE A 259 -17.51 -7.68 9.58
N LYS A 260 -18.70 -8.02 10.07
CA LYS A 260 -19.70 -8.76 9.31
C LYS A 260 -20.36 -7.85 8.27
N GLY A 261 -20.79 -8.46 7.16
CA GLY A 261 -21.45 -7.74 6.07
C GLY A 261 -20.50 -6.84 5.30
N GLN A 262 -20.95 -6.29 4.18
CA GLN A 262 -20.14 -5.39 3.35
C GLN A 262 -19.96 -4.04 4.04
N ILE A 263 -18.73 -3.53 4.07
CA ILE A 263 -18.43 -2.17 4.50
C ILE A 263 -18.48 -1.25 3.26
N PRO A 264 -19.38 -0.26 3.20
CA PRO A 264 -19.38 0.68 2.08
C PRO A 264 -18.15 1.59 2.15
N ARG A 265 -17.60 1.98 0.99
CA ARG A 265 -16.34 2.75 0.88
C ARG A 265 -16.37 4.05 1.69
N ALA A 266 -17.51 4.74 1.70
CA ALA A 266 -17.72 5.99 2.45
C ALA A 266 -17.51 5.85 3.98
N TYR A 267 -17.62 4.64 4.54
CA TYR A 267 -17.51 4.40 5.98
C TYR A 267 -16.10 3.96 6.42
N GLU A 268 -15.23 3.59 5.49
CA GLU A 268 -13.95 2.94 5.83
C GLU A 268 -13.03 3.83 6.64
N VAL A 269 -12.92 5.11 6.25
CA VAL A 269 -12.10 6.11 6.96
C VAL A 269 -12.65 6.36 8.36
N ASP A 270 -13.97 6.42 8.52
CA ASP A 270 -14.59 6.64 9.83
C ASP A 270 -14.40 5.45 10.76
N ILE A 271 -14.48 4.22 10.24
CA ILE A 271 -14.18 3.03 11.03
C ILE A 271 -12.71 3.05 11.46
N ILE A 272 -11.78 3.42 10.57
CA ILE A 272 -10.36 3.55 10.92
C ILE A 272 -10.14 4.63 11.99
N ARG A 273 -10.80 5.78 11.88
CA ARG A 273 -10.77 6.85 12.88
C ARG A 273 -11.33 6.37 14.22
N TRP A 274 -12.46 5.68 14.21
CA TRP A 274 -13.04 5.06 15.40
C TRP A 274 -12.06 4.08 16.04
N MET A 275 -11.49 3.15 15.28
CA MET A 275 -10.47 2.21 15.76
C MET A 275 -9.27 2.94 16.39
N GLN A 276 -8.82 4.03 15.77
CA GLN A 276 -7.73 4.84 16.30
C GLN A 276 -8.09 5.46 17.65
N LEU A 277 -9.30 6.02 17.79
CA LEU A 277 -9.76 6.66 19.03
C LEU A 277 -10.00 5.66 20.16
N THR A 278 -10.55 4.48 19.86
CA THR A 278 -10.91 3.45 20.84
C THR A 278 -9.79 2.44 21.11
N GLN A 279 -8.60 2.62 20.53
CA GLN A 279 -7.48 1.70 20.73
C GLN A 279 -7.15 1.40 22.22
N PRO A 280 -7.22 2.36 23.18
CA PRO A 280 -6.93 2.05 24.57
C PRO A 280 -7.95 1.08 25.17
N ASP A 281 -9.22 1.23 24.81
CA ASP A 281 -10.33 0.38 25.27
C ASP A 281 -10.17 -1.04 24.74
N HIS A 282 -9.77 -1.19 23.47
CA HIS A 282 -9.56 -2.50 22.87
C HIS A 282 -8.33 -3.22 23.44
N PHE A 283 -7.21 -2.51 23.65
CA PHE A 283 -6.06 -3.11 24.34
C PHE A 283 -6.41 -3.50 25.78
N SER A 284 -7.16 -2.66 26.51
CA SER A 284 -7.60 -2.94 27.88
C SER A 284 -8.54 -4.15 27.96
N ARG A 285 -9.62 -4.17 27.15
CA ARG A 285 -10.60 -5.27 27.09
C ARG A 285 -9.92 -6.61 26.79
N LEU A 286 -8.93 -6.63 25.91
CA LEU A 286 -8.22 -7.84 25.52
C LEU A 286 -7.05 -8.21 26.46
N ASN A 287 -6.85 -7.43 27.53
CA ASN A 287 -5.74 -7.54 28.47
C ASN A 287 -4.36 -7.57 27.76
N LEU A 288 -4.20 -6.69 26.77
CA LEU A 288 -2.99 -6.57 25.95
C LEU A 288 -2.10 -5.46 26.48
N LYS A 289 -0.81 -5.77 26.63
CA LYS A 289 0.21 -4.78 26.99
C LYS A 289 0.67 -4.06 25.72
N PHE A 290 0.20 -2.83 25.54
CA PHE A 290 0.64 -1.95 24.45
C PHE A 290 1.02 -0.58 25.01
N LYS A 291 2.32 -0.25 24.95
CA LYS A 291 2.86 1.00 25.54
C LYS A 291 2.93 2.17 24.56
N GLY A 292 2.49 1.97 23.33
CA GLY A 292 2.70 2.92 22.26
C GLY A 292 4.16 3.01 21.79
N LEU A 293 4.46 4.00 20.95
CA LEU A 293 5.78 4.25 20.38
C LEU A 293 6.58 5.30 21.16
N GLY A 294 7.80 4.93 21.55
CA GLY A 294 8.76 5.84 22.18
C GLY A 294 8.43 6.22 23.62
N PHE A 295 9.20 7.16 24.18
CA PHE A 295 9.09 7.54 25.59
C PHE A 295 7.75 8.21 25.94
N ASN A 296 7.13 8.89 24.97
CA ASN A 296 5.85 9.57 25.14
C ASN A 296 4.64 8.65 24.91
N ALA A 297 4.84 7.34 24.77
CA ALA A 297 3.78 6.37 24.55
C ALA A 297 2.85 6.74 23.39
N ARG A 298 3.43 7.17 22.25
CA ARG A 298 2.65 7.67 21.12
C ARG A 298 1.65 6.59 20.64
N PRO A 299 0.35 6.89 20.51
CA PRO A 299 -0.64 5.93 20.04
C PRO A 299 -0.41 5.58 18.56
N MET A 300 -1.04 4.49 18.10
CA MET A 300 -1.16 4.23 16.66
C MET A 300 -1.95 5.38 16.02
N MET A 301 -1.49 5.90 14.89
CA MET A 301 -2.21 6.91 14.10
C MET A 301 -2.94 6.27 12.91
N LEU A 302 -3.68 7.04 12.12
CA LEU A 302 -4.50 6.47 11.04
C LEU A 302 -3.69 5.64 10.05
N CYS A 303 -2.49 6.10 9.69
CA CYS A 303 -1.59 5.35 8.81
C CYS A 303 -1.09 4.04 9.44
N ASP A 304 -0.94 3.96 10.76
CA ASP A 304 -0.52 2.74 11.44
C ASP A 304 -1.69 1.74 11.52
N ILE A 305 -2.93 2.22 11.70
CA ILE A 305 -4.14 1.40 11.66
C ILE A 305 -4.34 0.83 10.24
N GLU A 306 -4.30 1.68 9.21
CA GLU A 306 -4.38 1.28 7.80
C GLU A 306 -3.31 0.23 7.46
N HIS A 307 -2.06 0.53 7.82
CA HIS A 307 -0.95 -0.37 7.59
C HIS A 307 -1.12 -1.72 8.29
N THR A 308 -1.61 -1.72 9.53
CA THR A 308 -1.86 -2.95 10.29
C THR A 308 -3.02 -3.75 9.69
N LEU A 309 -4.06 -3.10 9.15
CA LEU A 309 -5.16 -3.78 8.46
C LEU A 309 -4.65 -4.55 7.23
N CYS A 310 -3.73 -3.96 6.46
CA CYS A 310 -3.07 -4.64 5.33
C CYS A 310 -2.34 -5.91 5.79
N GLU A 311 -1.57 -5.83 6.87
CA GLU A 311 -0.85 -6.97 7.43
C GLU A 311 -1.79 -8.03 8.03
N ILE A 312 -2.98 -7.65 8.51
CA ILE A 312 -4.00 -8.59 8.99
C ILE A 312 -4.59 -9.44 7.87
N ASP A 313 -4.95 -8.86 6.73
CA ASP A 313 -5.39 -9.67 5.58
C ASP A 313 -4.33 -10.70 5.19
N LYS A 314 -3.07 -10.26 5.14
CA LYS A 314 -1.93 -11.13 4.87
C LYS A 314 -1.74 -12.20 5.95
N TYR A 315 -1.88 -11.85 7.22
CA TYR A 315 -1.74 -12.76 8.35
C TYR A 315 -2.79 -13.87 8.27
N VAL A 316 -4.06 -13.52 8.09
CA VAL A 316 -5.18 -14.46 7.95
C VAL A 316 -4.95 -15.42 6.77
N ARG A 317 -4.52 -14.91 5.61
CA ARG A 317 -4.20 -15.75 4.43
C ARG A 317 -3.02 -16.70 4.63
N LYS A 318 -2.16 -16.47 5.63
CA LYS A 318 -0.99 -17.30 5.93
C LYS A 318 -1.21 -18.28 7.08
N LEU A 319 -2.33 -18.19 7.80
CA LEU A 319 -2.68 -19.14 8.86
C LEU A 319 -2.68 -20.58 8.30
N GLY A 320 -1.99 -21.48 9.02
CA GLY A 320 -1.92 -22.91 8.67
C GLY A 320 -1.21 -23.24 7.35
N THR A 321 -0.70 -22.24 6.62
CA THR A 321 -0.08 -22.47 5.31
C THR A 321 1.36 -22.92 5.49
N PRO A 322 1.82 -23.99 4.79
CA PRO A 322 3.22 -24.34 4.76
C PRO A 322 4.01 -23.34 3.89
N SER A 323 5.07 -22.75 4.45
CA SER A 323 6.09 -22.01 3.70
C SER A 323 7.28 -22.90 3.35
N ARG A 324 7.75 -22.84 2.10
CA ARG A 324 8.99 -23.50 1.66
C ARG A 324 10.26 -22.83 2.21
N ARG A 325 10.17 -21.60 2.73
CA ARG A 325 11.29 -20.84 3.33
C ARG A 325 10.87 -20.22 4.65
N THR A 326 11.72 -20.33 5.67
CA THR A 326 11.53 -19.64 6.95
C THR A 326 12.08 -18.23 6.83
N PHE A 327 11.29 -17.22 7.18
CA PHE A 327 11.75 -15.84 7.24
C PHE A 327 12.93 -15.72 8.22
N GLN A 328 14.02 -15.11 7.77
CA GLN A 328 15.09 -14.67 8.64
C GLN A 328 15.11 -13.14 8.68
N PRO A 329 15.05 -12.53 9.87
CA PRO A 329 15.14 -11.10 10.01
C PRO A 329 16.53 -10.62 9.57
N SER A 330 16.57 -9.45 8.94
CA SER A 330 17.83 -8.81 8.61
C SER A 330 18.48 -8.24 9.87
N GLY A 331 19.62 -8.81 10.25
CA GLY A 331 20.60 -8.27 11.19
C GLY A 331 20.08 -7.74 12.55
N LYS A 332 20.97 -7.05 13.25
CA LYS A 332 20.63 -6.29 14.46
C LYS A 332 19.86 -5.03 14.04
N LEU A 333 18.80 -4.68 14.78
CA LEU A 333 18.11 -3.42 14.58
C LEU A 333 19.04 -2.25 14.96
N THR A 334 19.09 -1.22 14.13
CA THR A 334 19.78 0.03 14.42
C THR A 334 18.97 0.86 15.43
N LYS A 335 19.58 1.93 15.95
CA LYS A 335 18.89 2.87 16.82
C LYS A 335 17.73 3.51 16.04
N ILE A 336 16.53 3.47 16.61
CA ILE A 336 15.35 4.10 15.99
C ILE A 336 15.60 5.60 15.80
N CYS A 337 15.31 6.06 14.60
CA CYS A 337 15.25 7.46 14.23
C CYS A 337 13.79 7.84 13.97
N LEU A 338 13.24 8.75 14.78
CA LEU A 338 11.89 9.29 14.58
C LEU A 338 11.95 10.61 13.80
N PRO A 339 10.91 10.93 13.00
CA PRO A 339 10.82 12.20 12.29
C PRO A 339 10.96 13.40 13.22
N LYS A 340 11.90 14.30 12.94
CA LYS A 340 12.01 15.59 13.67
C LYS A 340 10.78 16.47 13.43
N ALA A 341 10.19 16.36 12.24
CA ALA A 341 8.97 17.08 11.83
C ALA A 341 7.79 16.84 12.77
N TRP A 342 7.72 15.70 13.46
CA TRP A 342 6.68 15.41 14.45
C TRP A 342 6.65 16.38 15.64
N ARG A 343 7.71 17.18 15.84
CA ARG A 343 7.75 18.22 16.88
C ARG A 343 7.18 19.56 16.41
N HIS A 344 6.87 19.70 15.12
CA HIS A 344 6.35 20.94 14.57
C HIS A 344 4.97 21.26 15.15
N HIS A 345 4.78 22.49 15.63
CA HIS A 345 3.57 22.89 16.34
C HIS A 345 2.31 22.83 15.47
N ALA A 346 2.42 23.08 14.15
CA ALA A 346 1.29 22.99 13.22
C ALA A 346 0.63 21.61 13.20
N ARG A 347 1.37 20.53 13.50
CA ARG A 347 0.82 19.16 13.54
C ARG A 347 -0.13 18.91 14.71
N ARG A 348 -0.33 19.90 15.59
CA ARG A 348 -1.33 19.85 16.68
C ARG A 348 -2.70 20.33 16.21
N GLN A 349 -2.75 21.07 15.10
CA GLN A 349 -4.00 21.50 14.48
C GLN A 349 -4.47 20.38 13.54
N LEU A 350 -5.73 19.99 13.68
CA LEU A 350 -6.36 19.07 12.74
C LEU A 350 -6.84 19.85 11.50
N ARG A 351 -6.56 19.32 10.32
CA ARG A 351 -6.97 19.86 9.03
C ARG A 351 -7.52 18.73 8.18
N ILE A 352 -8.83 18.55 8.29
CA ILE A 352 -9.57 17.51 7.60
C ILE A 352 -10.58 18.23 6.71
N LYS A 353 -10.52 18.02 5.38
CA LYS A 353 -11.53 18.55 4.45
C LYS A 353 -12.93 18.13 4.91
N CYS A 354 -13.86 19.06 4.91
CA CYS A 354 -15.27 18.73 5.05
C CYS A 354 -15.82 18.09 3.75
N GLU A 355 -17.05 17.59 3.81
CA GLU A 355 -17.70 16.93 2.66
C GLU A 355 -17.80 17.86 1.44
N GLU A 356 -18.19 19.12 1.65
CA GLU A 356 -18.32 20.13 0.58
C GLU A 356 -16.97 20.43 -0.11
N GLU A 357 -15.88 20.55 0.67
CA GLU A 357 -14.52 20.79 0.16
C GLU A 357 -13.92 19.57 -0.55
N ALA A 358 -14.33 18.35 -0.16
CA ALA A 358 -13.87 17.12 -0.79
C ALA A 358 -14.54 16.86 -2.14
N GLU A 359 -15.80 17.29 -2.30
CA GLU A 359 -16.57 17.12 -3.54
C GLU A 359 -16.18 18.11 -4.64
N THR A 360 -15.70 19.32 -4.28
CA THR A 360 -15.46 20.40 -5.27
C THR A 360 -14.23 20.19 -6.15
N GLU A 361 -13.32 19.27 -5.80
CA GLU A 361 -12.05 19.06 -6.51
C GLU A 361 -11.88 17.66 -7.13
N PHE A 362 -12.86 16.76 -6.96
CA PHE A 362 -12.77 15.38 -7.41
C PHE A 362 -13.18 15.24 -8.90
N ILE A 363 -12.26 15.51 -9.83
CA ILE A 363 -12.37 14.96 -11.19
C ILE A 363 -11.80 13.54 -11.13
N GLU A 364 -12.68 12.56 -10.92
CA GLU A 364 -12.32 11.14 -10.89
C GLU A 364 -11.86 10.70 -12.30
N LYS A 365 -10.55 10.76 -12.55
CA LYS A 365 -9.96 10.33 -13.83
C LYS A 365 -9.68 8.83 -13.81
N PHE A 366 -10.60 8.05 -14.34
CA PHE A 366 -10.39 6.63 -14.57
C PHE A 366 -9.46 6.42 -15.77
N VAL A 367 -8.45 5.56 -15.61
CA VAL A 367 -7.56 5.19 -16.72
C VAL A 367 -8.12 3.95 -17.40
N VAL A 368 -8.42 4.04 -18.69
CA VAL A 368 -8.83 2.87 -19.50
C VAL A 368 -7.70 1.83 -19.51
N GLU A 369 -7.94 0.66 -18.94
CA GLU A 369 -7.03 -0.50 -19.03
C GLU A 369 -7.23 -1.22 -20.37
N SER A 370 -8.48 -1.52 -20.71
CA SER A 370 -8.79 -2.10 -22.01
C SER A 370 -10.26 -1.90 -22.38
N ILE A 371 -10.54 -1.86 -23.67
CA ILE A 371 -11.91 -1.95 -24.21
C ILE A 371 -12.12 -3.39 -24.68
N GLN A 372 -13.23 -4.03 -24.33
CA GLN A 372 -13.49 -5.44 -24.68
C GLN A 372 -14.62 -5.62 -25.71
N LEU A 373 -15.67 -4.81 -25.64
CA LEU A 373 -16.83 -4.90 -26.52
C LEU A 373 -17.23 -3.50 -27.01
N HIS A 374 -18.02 -3.45 -28.08
CA HIS A 374 -18.75 -2.26 -28.49
C HIS A 374 -20.21 -2.64 -28.78
N ARG A 375 -21.12 -1.66 -28.65
CA ARG A 375 -22.52 -1.77 -29.05
C ARG A 375 -22.99 -0.43 -29.61
N ASP A 376 -23.98 -0.45 -30.49
CA ASP A 376 -24.69 0.74 -30.93
C ASP A 376 -26.07 0.74 -30.27
N VAL A 377 -26.40 1.78 -29.50
CA VAL A 377 -27.68 1.96 -28.79
C VAL A 377 -28.23 3.34 -29.17
N ASP A 378 -29.46 3.37 -29.69
CA ASP A 378 -30.15 4.60 -30.11
C ASP A 378 -29.35 5.50 -31.09
N GLY A 379 -28.45 4.91 -31.87
CA GLY A 379 -27.63 5.62 -32.86
C GLY A 379 -26.27 6.10 -32.33
N GLU A 380 -26.02 5.94 -31.03
CA GLU A 380 -24.75 6.26 -30.37
C GLU A 380 -23.94 4.99 -30.12
N ARG A 381 -22.61 5.06 -30.30
CA ARG A 381 -21.72 3.93 -30.04
C ARG A 381 -21.16 3.99 -28.64
N GLU A 382 -21.24 2.87 -27.93
CA GLU A 382 -20.65 2.68 -26.62
C GLU A 382 -19.63 1.53 -26.62
N PHE A 383 -18.63 1.63 -25.74
CA PHE A 383 -17.59 0.64 -25.52
C PHE A 383 -17.64 0.09 -24.11
N LEU A 384 -17.49 -1.22 -23.93
CA LEU A 384 -17.32 -1.82 -22.60
C LEU A 384 -15.87 -1.65 -22.16
N VAL A 385 -15.65 -0.74 -21.21
CA VAL A 385 -14.36 -0.30 -20.68
C VAL A 385 -14.04 -1.04 -19.39
N TYR A 386 -12.83 -1.58 -19.32
CA TYR A 386 -12.22 -2.10 -18.11
C TYR A 386 -11.24 -1.05 -17.62
N TRP A 387 -11.33 -0.72 -16.33
CA TRP A 387 -10.61 0.39 -15.74
C TRP A 387 -9.36 -0.09 -15.00
N SER A 388 -8.26 0.62 -15.19
CA SER A 388 -6.99 0.25 -14.59
C SER A 388 -7.06 0.34 -13.07
N GLY A 389 -6.90 -0.80 -12.42
CA GLY A 389 -6.94 -0.91 -10.95
C GLY A 389 -8.32 -1.27 -10.38
N TYR A 390 -9.32 -1.51 -11.23
CA TYR A 390 -10.67 -1.94 -10.88
C TYR A 390 -10.88 -3.40 -11.31
N SER A 391 -11.84 -4.09 -10.69
CA SER A 391 -12.15 -5.47 -11.07
C SER A 391 -13.06 -5.55 -12.30
N ASP A 392 -13.07 -6.71 -12.97
CA ASP A 392 -13.83 -6.93 -14.20
C ASP A 392 -15.34 -6.67 -14.06
N ASP A 393 -15.89 -6.80 -12.85
CA ASP A 393 -17.29 -6.49 -12.52
C ASP A 393 -17.59 -4.99 -12.43
N GLU A 394 -16.55 -4.15 -12.37
CA GLU A 394 -16.64 -2.69 -12.42
C GLU A 394 -16.49 -2.15 -13.85
N ALA A 395 -16.42 -3.03 -14.86
CA ALA A 395 -16.43 -2.62 -16.26
C ALA A 395 -17.76 -1.94 -16.62
N SER A 396 -17.67 -0.79 -17.29
CA SER A 396 -18.83 0.04 -17.64
C SER A 396 -18.90 0.33 -19.13
N TRP A 397 -20.10 0.62 -19.63
CA TRP A 397 -20.31 1.04 -21.02
C TRP A 397 -20.14 2.55 -21.12
N GLU A 398 -19.13 2.99 -21.87
CA GLU A 398 -18.79 4.41 -22.04
C GLU A 398 -18.97 4.83 -23.50
N PRO A 399 -19.51 6.03 -23.77
CA PRO A 399 -19.75 6.49 -25.14
C PRO A 399 -18.43 6.79 -25.88
N GLU A 400 -18.46 6.60 -27.20
CA GLU A 400 -17.28 6.75 -28.08
C GLU A 400 -16.69 8.16 -28.06
N ASP A 401 -17.53 9.19 -27.91
CA ASP A 401 -17.12 10.59 -27.89
C ASP A 401 -16.25 10.93 -26.66
N MET A 402 -16.65 10.51 -25.45
CA MET A 402 -15.87 10.71 -24.22
C MET A 402 -14.52 9.99 -24.30
N LEU A 403 -14.51 8.77 -24.82
CA LEU A 403 -13.27 7.99 -24.95
C LEU A 403 -12.35 8.51 -26.08
N ALA A 404 -12.90 9.17 -27.10
CA ALA A 404 -12.11 9.74 -28.18
C ALA A 404 -11.23 10.90 -27.70
N ASP A 405 -11.70 11.66 -26.72
CA ASP A 405 -10.95 12.76 -26.11
C ASP A 405 -9.96 12.26 -25.05
N ASP A 406 -10.38 11.36 -24.17
CA ASP A 406 -9.59 10.93 -23.01
C ASP A 406 -8.67 9.73 -23.28
N ALA A 407 -9.07 8.80 -24.15
CA ALA A 407 -8.38 7.54 -24.41
C ALA A 407 -8.36 7.12 -25.90
N PRO A 408 -7.98 8.00 -26.85
CA PRO A 408 -8.04 7.70 -28.29
C PRO A 408 -7.17 6.49 -28.70
N ASN A 409 -6.13 6.19 -27.93
CA ASN A 409 -5.29 5.01 -28.15
C ASN A 409 -6.02 3.70 -27.85
N ALA A 410 -6.85 3.65 -26.80
CA ALA A 410 -7.58 2.46 -26.43
C ALA A 410 -8.61 2.08 -27.51
N ILE A 411 -9.32 3.08 -28.06
CA ILE A 411 -10.24 2.90 -29.20
C ILE A 411 -9.48 2.37 -30.42
N ARG A 412 -8.32 2.97 -30.76
CA ARG A 412 -7.51 2.50 -31.89
C ARG A 412 -7.01 1.07 -31.74
N GLU A 413 -6.59 0.68 -30.54
CA GLU A 413 -6.15 -0.69 -30.26
C GLU A 413 -7.29 -1.69 -30.31
N TYR A 414 -8.46 -1.32 -29.77
CA TYR A 414 -9.67 -2.11 -29.86
C TYR A 414 -10.02 -2.43 -31.32
N TRP A 415 -10.11 -1.40 -32.17
CA TRP A 415 -10.45 -1.59 -33.57
C TRP A 415 -9.38 -2.39 -34.32
N LYS A 416 -8.09 -2.19 -34.05
CA LYS A 416 -7.03 -3.05 -34.62
C LYS A 416 -7.23 -4.53 -34.27
N ARG A 417 -7.69 -4.84 -33.05
CA ARG A 417 -7.96 -6.21 -32.60
C ARG A 417 -9.20 -6.79 -33.28
N VAL A 418 -10.30 -6.03 -33.34
CA VAL A 418 -11.54 -6.44 -34.01
C VAL A 418 -11.28 -6.71 -35.50
N HIS A 419 -10.56 -5.82 -36.20
CA HIS A 419 -10.26 -5.97 -37.63
C HIS A 419 -9.24 -7.08 -37.94
N LYS A 420 -8.39 -7.47 -36.97
CA LYS A 420 -7.53 -8.67 -37.10
C LYS A 420 -8.31 -9.98 -36.94
N GLY A 421 -9.41 -9.98 -36.19
CA GLY A 421 -10.29 -11.14 -36.01
C GLY A 421 -11.13 -11.48 -37.24
N THR A 422 -11.41 -10.52 -38.10
CA THR A 422 -12.23 -10.70 -39.31
C THR A 422 -11.53 -11.38 -40.49
N TYR A 423 -10.20 -11.55 -40.45
CA TYR A 423 -9.45 -12.25 -41.52
C TYR A 423 -9.34 -13.77 -41.36
N TYR A 424 -9.94 -14.37 -40.32
CA TYR A 424 -9.88 -15.83 -40.06
C TYR A 424 -11.19 -16.60 -40.30
N LEU A 425 -12.19 -15.99 -40.95
CA LEU A 425 -13.39 -16.69 -41.41
C LEU A 425 -13.56 -16.48 -42.92
N SER A 426 -12.80 -17.24 -43.72
CA SER A 426 -13.08 -17.44 -45.14
C SER A 426 -13.72 -18.82 -45.32
N PRO A 427 -14.98 -18.91 -45.78
CA PRO A 427 -15.67 -20.18 -45.99
C PRO A 427 -15.43 -20.69 -47.42
N PHE A 428 -14.26 -21.25 -47.71
CA PHE A 428 -14.04 -22.07 -48.91
C PHE A 428 -12.95 -23.10 -48.65
N ASP A 429 -13.33 -24.25 -48.10
CA ASP A 429 -12.64 -25.54 -48.27
C ASP A 429 -13.60 -26.67 -47.88
N THR A 430 -14.55 -26.97 -48.78
CA THR A 430 -15.19 -28.28 -48.86
C THR A 430 -15.57 -28.58 -50.31
N TYR A 431 -14.84 -29.55 -50.87
CA TYR A 431 -15.07 -30.38 -52.06
C TYR A 431 -15.07 -29.74 -53.46
#